data_AF-A0A2R7QUM3-F1
#
_entry.id   AF-A0A2R7QUM3-F1
#
_cell.length_a   1.000
_cell.length_b   1.000
_cell.length_c   1.000
_cell.angle_alpha   90.00
_cell.angle_beta   90.00
_cell.angle_gamma   90.00
#
_symmetry.space_group_name_H-M   'P 1'
#
loop_
_entity.id
_entity.type
_entity.pdbx_description
1 polymer ?
#
loop_
_entity_poly.entity_id
_entity_poly.type
_entity_poly.pdbx_seq_one_letter_code
_entity_poly.pdbx_strand_id
1 'polypeptide(L)'
;MERVLLDQVIQTDYGQLDLTWGEDGFFDGDFDRSYQGQVNGLVGASNQHGLHVNLARRSGGSPVRIVLLDAPPGSDDGQWEDVVEASIAIPERRAVMWSTWAGENTGPVDLPRGSYRLRVSAKGRDEGHAGEFAEDTVDDYLLQIWPAQWEPDAILRTGSENARYWHQHVRNRR
;
A
#
# COMPACT_ATOMS: atom_id res chain seq x y z
N MET A 1 7.91 -20.13 0.90
CA MET A 1 9.11 -19.44 0.41
C MET A 1 8.78 -17.97 0.30
N GLU A 2 9.74 -17.09 0.56
CA GLU A 2 9.59 -15.64 0.38
C GLU A 2 10.40 -15.21 -0.85
N ARG A 3 9.80 -14.38 -1.70
CA ARG A 3 10.44 -13.75 -2.86
C ARG A 3 10.32 -12.23 -2.74
N VAL A 4 11.45 -11.55 -2.67
CA VAL A 4 11.50 -10.08 -2.66
C VAL A 4 11.24 -9.56 -4.07
N LEU A 5 10.22 -8.72 -4.22
CA LEU A 5 9.85 -8.07 -5.48
C LEU A 5 10.36 -6.62 -5.56
N LEU A 6 10.52 -5.97 -4.41
CA LEU A 6 11.01 -4.61 -4.24
C LEU A 6 11.63 -4.49 -2.85
N ASP A 7 12.78 -3.83 -2.74
CA ASP A 7 13.39 -3.47 -1.46
C ASP A 7 14.26 -2.22 -1.68
N GLN A 8 13.64 -1.05 -1.53
CA GLN A 8 14.33 0.23 -1.77
C GLN A 8 13.65 1.38 -1.02
N VAL A 9 14.36 2.51 -0.93
CA VAL A 9 13.77 3.77 -0.48
C VAL A 9 13.02 4.41 -1.65
N ILE A 10 11.71 4.57 -1.50
CA ILE A 10 10.84 5.19 -2.49
C ILE A 10 10.75 6.68 -2.20
N GLN A 11 11.24 7.49 -3.14
CA GLN A 11 11.07 8.94 -3.11
C GLN A 11 9.73 9.30 -3.74
N THR A 12 8.87 9.98 -3.01
CA THR A 12 7.56 10.40 -3.50
C THR A 12 7.22 11.81 -3.10
N ASP A 13 6.25 12.38 -3.82
CA ASP A 13 5.41 13.47 -3.35
C ASP A 13 3.98 12.97 -3.07
N TYR A 14 3.21 13.76 -2.31
CA TYR A 14 1.84 13.47 -1.87
C TYR A 14 1.61 12.13 -1.17
N GLY A 15 2.66 11.49 -0.65
CA GLY A 15 2.58 10.17 -0.02
C GLY A 15 2.05 9.07 -0.95
N GLN A 16 2.24 9.22 -2.26
CA GLN A 16 1.64 8.36 -3.26
C GLN A 16 2.57 7.23 -3.69
N LEU A 17 2.17 5.99 -3.43
CA LEU A 17 2.76 4.80 -4.06
C LEU A 17 1.66 3.97 -4.68
N ASP A 18 1.69 3.80 -5.99
CA ASP A 18 0.71 2.98 -6.71
C ASP A 18 1.36 1.70 -7.23
N LEU A 19 0.61 0.60 -7.22
CA LEU A 19 0.89 -0.60 -8.01
C LEU A 19 -0.16 -0.71 -9.10
N THR A 20 0.25 -0.66 -10.36
CA THR A 20 -0.64 -0.61 -11.52
C THR A 20 -0.41 -1.77 -12.46
N TRP A 21 -1.49 -2.27 -13.06
CA TRP A 21 -1.47 -3.36 -14.05
C TRP A 21 -2.47 -3.12 -15.20
N GLY A 22 -3.01 -1.91 -15.29
CA GLY A 22 -3.90 -1.48 -16.36
C GLY A 22 -3.77 0.01 -16.63
N GLU A 23 -4.37 0.45 -17.73
CA GLU A 23 -4.60 1.88 -17.95
C GLU A 23 -5.49 2.40 -16.81
N ASP A 24 -5.24 3.64 -16.36
CA ASP A 24 -5.96 4.27 -15.24
C ASP A 24 -5.85 3.53 -13.89
N GLY A 25 -4.79 2.74 -13.69
CA GLY A 25 -4.50 2.07 -12.42
C GLY A 25 -3.94 2.98 -11.33
N PHE A 26 -3.51 4.18 -11.68
CA PHE A 26 -2.92 5.16 -10.76
C PHE A 26 -3.98 5.86 -9.91
N PHE A 27 -3.56 6.41 -8.78
CA PHE A 27 -4.42 7.25 -7.96
C PHE A 27 -4.53 8.65 -8.56
N ASP A 28 -5.76 9.09 -8.85
CA ASP A 28 -6.07 10.40 -9.44
C ASP A 28 -6.61 11.41 -8.41
N GLY A 29 -6.58 11.07 -7.12
CA GLY A 29 -7.17 11.87 -6.05
C GLY A 29 -8.62 11.54 -5.72
N ASP A 30 -9.29 10.70 -6.51
CA ASP A 30 -10.65 10.24 -6.24
C ASP A 30 -10.66 9.08 -5.24
N PHE A 31 -10.81 9.43 -3.97
CA PHE A 31 -10.92 8.48 -2.89
C PHE A 31 -12.21 7.65 -2.94
N ASP A 32 -13.33 8.24 -3.36
CA ASP A 32 -14.63 7.55 -3.34
C ASP A 32 -14.59 6.36 -4.31
N ARG A 33 -13.88 6.54 -5.44
CA ARG A 33 -13.59 5.47 -6.39
C ARG A 33 -12.51 4.51 -5.89
N SER A 34 -11.38 5.03 -5.41
CA SER A 34 -10.21 4.19 -5.08
C SER A 34 -10.41 3.33 -3.83
N TYR A 35 -11.26 3.80 -2.91
CA TYR A 35 -11.59 3.14 -1.64
C TYR A 35 -13.05 2.68 -1.57
N GLN A 36 -13.72 2.56 -2.73
CA GLN A 36 -15.14 2.21 -2.78
C GLN A 36 -15.42 0.91 -2.00
N GLY A 37 -16.26 0.98 -0.97
CA GLY A 37 -16.62 -0.17 -0.14
C GLY A 37 -15.55 -0.62 0.86
N GLN A 38 -14.39 0.04 0.92
CA GLN A 38 -13.30 -0.27 1.86
C GLN A 38 -13.45 0.44 3.20
N VAL A 39 -13.05 -0.21 4.29
CA VAL A 39 -13.06 0.34 5.65
C VAL A 39 -11.72 0.98 6.02
N ASN A 40 -10.64 0.48 5.45
CA ASN A 40 -9.30 0.98 5.65
C ASN A 40 -9.06 2.24 4.80
N GLY A 41 -8.07 3.04 5.18
CA GLY A 41 -7.71 4.29 4.49
C GLY A 41 -6.24 4.35 4.10
N LEU A 42 -5.52 3.22 4.24
CA LEU A 42 -4.10 3.14 3.93
C LEU A 42 -3.85 2.51 2.57
N VAL A 43 -4.79 1.70 2.08
CA VAL A 43 -4.70 0.98 0.82
C VAL A 43 -6.03 1.06 0.07
N GLY A 44 -6.02 1.82 -1.02
CA GLY A 44 -7.12 1.91 -1.98
C GLY A 44 -7.01 0.78 -2.99
N ALA A 45 -7.83 -0.25 -2.88
CA ALA A 45 -7.75 -1.46 -3.71
C ALA A 45 -9.04 -1.76 -4.48
N SER A 46 -9.95 -0.78 -4.59
CA SER A 46 -11.22 -0.94 -5.30
C SER A 46 -11.09 -0.75 -6.81
N ASN A 47 -9.97 -0.22 -7.29
CA ASN A 47 -9.69 -0.08 -8.72
C ASN A 47 -9.25 -1.44 -9.30
N GLN A 48 -9.90 -1.88 -10.39
CA GLN A 48 -9.57 -3.13 -11.08
C GLN A 48 -8.25 -3.08 -11.87
N HIS A 49 -7.63 -1.89 -12.00
CA HIS A 49 -6.41 -1.64 -12.78
C HIS A 49 -5.18 -1.34 -11.93
N GLY A 50 -5.34 -1.19 -10.62
CA GLY A 50 -4.24 -0.90 -9.72
C GLY A 50 -4.70 -0.75 -8.27
N LEU A 51 -3.75 -0.52 -7.38
CA LEU A 51 -3.99 -0.14 -6.00
C LEU A 51 -3.13 1.05 -5.64
N HIS A 52 -3.64 1.85 -4.70
CA HIS A 52 -2.97 2.99 -4.11
C HIS A 52 -2.56 2.67 -2.67
N VAL A 53 -1.31 2.94 -2.31
CA VAL A 53 -0.80 2.90 -0.95
C VAL A 53 -0.54 4.32 -0.48
N ASN A 54 -1.21 4.69 0.60
CA ASN A 54 -1.04 5.98 1.25
C ASN A 54 0.17 5.91 2.20
N LEU A 55 1.29 6.47 1.79
CA LEU A 55 2.43 6.73 2.66
C LEU A 55 2.12 7.97 3.53
N ALA A 56 2.55 7.94 4.79
CA ALA A 56 2.25 8.97 5.76
C ALA A 56 3.01 10.27 5.49
N ARG A 57 4.26 10.15 5.03
CA ARG A 57 5.08 11.27 4.60
C ARG A 57 4.56 11.86 3.29
N ARG A 58 4.39 13.19 3.25
CA ARG A 58 3.98 13.90 2.02
C ARG A 58 5.09 13.85 0.97
N SER A 59 6.30 14.27 1.31
CA SER A 59 7.42 14.37 0.38
C SER A 59 8.69 13.76 0.95
N GLY A 60 9.46 13.07 0.12
CA GLY A 60 10.74 12.45 0.49
C GLY A 60 10.72 10.92 0.45
N GLY A 61 11.66 10.32 1.18
CA GLY A 61 11.98 8.90 1.09
C GLY A 61 11.37 8.05 2.20
N SER A 62 10.70 6.97 1.81
CA SER A 62 10.24 5.90 2.72
C SER A 62 10.79 4.55 2.25
N PRO A 63 11.44 3.74 3.11
CA PRO A 63 11.77 2.35 2.80
C PRO A 63 10.49 1.55 2.55
N VAL A 64 10.44 0.91 1.39
CA VAL A 64 9.35 0.04 0.98
C VAL A 64 9.90 -1.30 0.56
N ARG A 65 9.41 -2.34 1.21
CA ARG A 65 9.69 -3.72 0.83
C ARG A 65 8.41 -4.41 0.38
N ILE A 66 8.44 -5.00 -0.81
CA ILE A 66 7.34 -5.81 -1.35
C ILE A 66 7.81 -7.24 -1.45
N VAL A 67 7.09 -8.17 -0.83
CA VAL A 67 7.40 -9.60 -0.85
C VAL A 67 6.20 -10.42 -1.32
N LEU A 68 6.49 -11.45 -2.13
CA LEU A 68 5.55 -12.51 -2.47
C LEU A 68 5.83 -13.73 -1.60
N LEU A 69 4.78 -14.23 -0.96
CA LEU A 69 4.78 -15.40 -0.08
C LEU A 69 3.91 -16.50 -0.69
N ASP A 70 4.22 -17.75 -0.37
CA ASP A 70 3.39 -18.90 -0.81
C ASP A 70 2.11 -19.08 0.02
N ALA A 71 2.04 -18.45 1.20
CA ALA A 71 0.97 -18.62 2.18
C ALA A 71 0.84 -17.35 3.03
N PRO A 72 -0.27 -17.19 3.79
CA PRO A 72 -0.43 -16.06 4.69
C PRO A 72 0.77 -15.91 5.63
N PRO A 73 1.30 -14.70 5.83
CA PRO A 73 2.34 -14.47 6.81
C PRO A 73 1.81 -14.80 8.21
N GLY A 74 2.73 -15.15 9.11
CA GLY A 74 2.42 -15.35 10.52
C GLY A 74 1.78 -14.12 11.15
N SER A 75 1.35 -14.28 12.40
CA SER A 75 0.94 -13.14 13.22
C SER A 75 2.08 -12.13 13.32
N ASP A 76 1.75 -10.86 13.16
CA ASP A 76 2.67 -9.75 13.44
C ASP A 76 3.19 -9.87 14.88
N ASP A 77 4.50 -9.80 15.04
CA ASP A 77 5.21 -9.86 16.33
C ASP A 77 5.10 -8.55 17.13
N GLY A 78 4.37 -7.56 16.60
CA GLY A 78 4.10 -6.28 17.23
C GLY A 78 5.12 -5.21 16.88
N GLN A 79 5.99 -5.47 15.89
CA GLN A 79 6.92 -4.46 15.38
C GLN A 79 6.25 -3.40 14.51
N TRP A 80 5.05 -3.69 13.99
CA TRP A 80 4.28 -2.79 13.13
C TRP A 80 3.17 -2.11 13.90
N GLU A 81 3.04 -0.79 13.73
CA GLU A 81 2.05 0.03 14.42
C GLU A 81 0.68 -0.06 13.76
N ASP A 82 0.68 -0.05 12.42
CA ASP A 82 -0.53 -0.07 11.61
C ASP A 82 -0.48 -1.24 10.63
N VAL A 83 -1.57 -1.99 10.57
CA VAL A 83 -1.66 -3.17 9.71
C VAL A 83 -3.04 -3.23 9.10
N VAL A 84 -3.09 -3.22 7.77
CA VAL A 84 -4.32 -3.43 7.00
C VAL A 84 -4.13 -4.56 6.02
N GLU A 85 -5.25 -5.13 5.60
CA GLU A 85 -5.26 -6.09 4.51
C GLU A 85 -6.32 -5.73 3.47
N ALA A 86 -6.03 -6.01 2.20
CA ALA A 86 -6.94 -5.86 1.09
C ALA A 86 -6.73 -7.00 0.08
N SER A 87 -7.72 -7.22 -0.79
CA SER A 87 -7.62 -8.19 -1.87
C SER A 87 -7.32 -7.49 -3.19
N ILE A 88 -6.49 -8.10 -4.03
CA ILE A 88 -6.18 -7.62 -5.38
C ILE A 88 -6.22 -8.77 -6.38
N ALA A 89 -6.52 -8.45 -7.64
CA ALA A 89 -6.55 -9.41 -8.72
C ALA A 89 -5.70 -8.93 -9.90
N ILE A 90 -4.68 -9.70 -10.26
CA ILE A 90 -3.81 -9.42 -11.39
C ILE A 90 -4.32 -10.23 -12.60
N PRO A 91 -4.82 -9.56 -13.66
CA PRO A 91 -5.40 -10.24 -14.82
C PRO A 91 -4.33 -10.87 -15.71
N GLU A 92 -4.76 -11.68 -16.68
CA GLU A 92 -3.86 -12.28 -17.66
C GLU A 92 -3.13 -11.23 -18.50
N ARG A 93 -1.86 -11.50 -18.83
CA ARG A 93 -1.02 -10.71 -19.75
C ARG A 93 -0.82 -9.25 -19.34
N ARG A 94 -0.95 -8.92 -18.05
CA ARG A 94 -0.57 -7.61 -17.50
C ARG A 94 0.69 -7.74 -16.66
N ALA A 95 1.60 -6.80 -16.87
CA ALA A 95 2.75 -6.60 -15.99
C ALA A 95 2.34 -5.65 -14.87
N VAL A 96 2.87 -5.87 -13.67
CA VAL A 96 2.67 -4.96 -12.55
C VAL A 96 3.84 -3.98 -12.51
N MET A 97 3.51 -2.70 -12.38
CA MET A 97 4.48 -1.61 -12.23
C MET A 97 4.20 -0.92 -10.90
N TRP A 98 5.24 -0.49 -10.19
CA TRP A 98 5.08 0.50 -9.16
C TRP A 98 5.33 1.90 -9.75
N SER A 99 4.67 2.91 -9.21
CA SER A 99 4.90 4.31 -9.58
C SER A 99 4.61 5.24 -8.41
N THR A 100 5.35 6.34 -8.33
CA THR A 100 5.07 7.44 -7.39
C THR A 100 4.28 8.54 -8.08
N TRP A 101 3.98 9.61 -7.34
CA TRP A 101 3.29 10.79 -7.87
C TRP A 101 3.83 11.21 -9.26
N ALA A 102 2.90 11.49 -10.19
CA ALA A 102 3.17 11.85 -11.58
C ALA A 102 4.09 10.89 -12.36
N GLY A 103 4.34 9.67 -11.86
CA GLY A 103 5.27 8.72 -12.47
C GLY A 103 6.73 9.16 -12.37
N GLU A 104 7.09 10.01 -11.42
CA GLU A 104 8.47 10.51 -11.24
C GLU A 104 9.46 9.37 -11.01
N ASN A 105 9.05 8.39 -10.21
CA ASN A 105 9.76 7.13 -10.04
C ASN A 105 8.84 5.98 -10.41
N THR A 106 9.40 4.97 -11.07
CA THR A 106 8.67 3.77 -11.47
C THR A 106 9.61 2.59 -11.65
N GLY A 107 9.06 1.38 -11.55
CA GLY A 107 9.78 0.16 -11.88
C GLY A 107 8.87 -1.06 -11.95
N PRO A 108 9.38 -2.16 -12.51
CA PRO A 108 8.61 -3.40 -12.60
C PRO A 108 8.48 -4.06 -11.23
N VAL A 109 7.36 -4.76 -11.03
CA VAL A 109 7.14 -5.69 -9.91
C VAL A 109 6.83 -7.04 -10.51
N ASP A 110 7.68 -8.05 -10.24
CA ASP A 110 7.48 -9.42 -10.73
C ASP A 110 6.38 -10.14 -9.94
N LEU A 111 5.15 -9.64 -10.06
CA LEU A 111 3.96 -10.24 -9.49
C LEU A 111 3.17 -10.94 -10.61
N PRO A 112 3.05 -12.27 -10.59
CA PRO A 112 2.33 -12.98 -11.64
C PRO A 112 0.82 -12.74 -11.56
N ARG A 113 0.10 -13.20 -12.58
CA ARG A 113 -1.37 -13.20 -12.57
C ARG A 113 -1.91 -14.02 -11.40
N GLY A 114 -3.03 -13.61 -10.84
CA GLY A 114 -3.69 -14.35 -9.77
C GLY A 114 -4.58 -13.47 -8.89
N SER A 115 -5.25 -14.13 -7.96
CA SER A 115 -5.96 -13.49 -6.85
C SER A 115 -5.05 -13.53 -5.63
N TYR A 116 -4.89 -12.39 -4.98
CA TYR A 116 -3.98 -12.22 -3.86
C TYR A 116 -4.65 -11.51 -2.70
N ARG A 117 -4.21 -11.87 -1.50
CA ARG A 117 -4.32 -11.00 -0.33
C ARG A 117 -3.04 -10.20 -0.22
N LEU A 118 -3.18 -8.94 0.13
CA LEU A 118 -2.11 -8.00 0.40
C LEU A 118 -2.26 -7.56 1.86
N ARG A 119 -1.19 -7.70 2.65
CA ARG A 119 -1.04 -7.04 3.95
C ARG A 119 -0.08 -5.87 3.79
N VAL A 120 -0.49 -4.70 4.26
CA VAL A 120 0.38 -3.53 4.37
C VAL A 120 0.59 -3.25 5.84
N SER A 121 1.85 -3.35 6.25
CA SER A 121 2.31 -3.08 7.60
C SER A 121 3.19 -1.84 7.57
N ALA A 122 2.91 -0.91 8.48
CA ALA A 122 3.61 0.37 8.57
C ALA A 122 3.99 0.68 10.02
N LYS A 123 5.10 1.42 10.18
CA LYS A 123 5.54 2.01 11.45
C LYS A 123 6.14 3.38 11.20
N GLY A 124 6.15 4.24 12.22
CA GLY A 124 6.66 5.60 12.13
C GLY A 124 5.75 6.54 11.35
N ARG A 125 4.45 6.21 11.19
CA ARG A 125 3.53 7.02 10.36
C ARG A 125 3.30 8.41 10.93
N ASP A 126 3.30 8.57 12.25
CA ASP A 126 3.14 9.89 12.88
C ASP A 126 4.39 10.77 12.67
N GLU A 127 5.58 10.18 12.78
CA GLU A 127 6.85 10.83 12.45
C GLU A 127 6.95 11.16 10.95
N GLY A 128 6.51 10.25 10.07
CA GLY A 128 6.39 10.47 8.63
C GLY A 128 5.51 11.66 8.30
N HIS A 129 4.35 11.75 8.95
CA HIS A 129 3.43 12.85 8.74
C HIS A 129 3.98 14.20 9.23
N ALA A 130 4.66 14.21 10.37
CA ALA A 130 5.27 15.42 10.93
C ALA A 130 6.55 15.84 10.18
N GLY A 131 7.28 14.87 9.62
CA GLY A 131 8.63 15.02 9.09
C GLY A 131 8.72 15.20 7.58
N GLU A 132 7.94 16.12 6.98
CA GLU A 132 7.94 16.37 5.53
C GLU A 132 9.33 16.73 4.97
N PHE A 133 10.19 17.37 5.78
CA PHE A 133 11.53 17.82 5.37
C PHE A 133 12.66 17.07 6.08
N ALA A 134 12.39 15.96 6.77
CA ALA A 134 13.44 15.21 7.43
C ALA A 134 14.34 14.52 6.39
N GLU A 135 15.67 14.65 6.58
CA GLU A 135 16.67 14.06 5.68
C GLU A 135 16.72 12.53 5.79
N ASP A 136 16.46 12.00 6.99
CA ASP A 136 16.40 10.56 7.26
C ASP A 136 15.03 9.96 6.94
N THR A 137 15.00 8.64 6.72
CA THR A 137 13.78 7.85 6.62
C THR A 137 13.16 7.69 8.02
N VAL A 138 11.89 8.07 8.16
CA VAL A 138 11.20 8.13 9.47
C VAL A 138 10.00 7.20 9.56
N ASP A 139 9.52 6.69 8.44
CA ASP A 139 8.47 5.69 8.32
C ASP A 139 8.96 4.50 7.50
N ASP A 140 8.42 3.31 7.74
CA ASP A 140 8.80 2.07 7.06
C ASP A 140 7.55 1.31 6.61
N TYR A 141 7.62 0.64 5.45
CA TYR A 141 6.50 -0.09 4.86
C TYR A 141 6.90 -1.48 4.40
N LEU A 142 6.09 -2.47 4.79
CA LEU A 142 6.16 -3.84 4.29
C LEU A 142 4.84 -4.24 3.64
N LEU A 143 4.90 -4.59 2.36
CA LEU A 143 3.80 -5.13 1.59
C LEU A 143 4.02 -6.62 1.40
N GLN A 144 3.21 -7.45 2.07
CA GLN A 144 3.27 -8.90 1.95
C GLN A 144 2.10 -9.36 1.09
N ILE A 145 2.40 -10.07 0.02
CA ILE A 145 1.41 -10.55 -0.96
C ILE A 145 1.41 -12.06 -0.95
N TRP A 146 0.25 -12.71 -0.92
CA TRP A 146 0.14 -14.17 -1.03
C TRP A 146 -1.13 -14.59 -1.77
N PRO A 147 -1.12 -15.75 -2.46
CA PRO A 147 -2.32 -16.26 -3.12
C PRO A 147 -3.45 -16.48 -2.12
N ALA A 148 -4.62 -15.92 -2.42
CA ALA A 148 -5.81 -16.05 -1.57
C ALA A 148 -7.09 -15.83 -2.36
N GLN A 149 -8.21 -16.31 -1.82
CA GLN A 149 -9.52 -15.93 -2.32
C GLN A 149 -9.84 -14.47 -1.98
N TRP A 150 -10.77 -13.89 -2.73
CA TRP A 150 -11.20 -12.53 -2.49
C TRP A 150 -11.94 -12.42 -1.14
N GLU A 151 -11.49 -11.48 -0.32
CA GLU A 151 -12.14 -11.09 0.93
C GLU A 151 -12.22 -9.56 1.03
N PRO A 152 -13.23 -9.00 1.74
CA PRO A 152 -13.25 -7.58 2.08
C PRO A 152 -11.95 -7.13 2.76
N ASP A 153 -11.65 -5.84 2.65
CA ASP A 153 -10.51 -5.28 3.35
C ASP A 153 -10.72 -5.30 4.88
N ALA A 154 -9.63 -5.29 5.63
CA ALA A 154 -9.65 -5.33 7.08
C ALA A 154 -8.59 -4.41 7.67
N ILE A 155 -8.93 -3.77 8.77
CA ILE A 155 -7.97 -3.08 9.65
C ILE A 155 -7.62 -4.08 10.76
N LEU A 156 -6.39 -4.56 10.77
CA LEU A 156 -5.91 -5.51 11.78
C LEU A 156 -5.32 -4.81 13.00
N ARG A 157 -4.68 -3.66 12.78
CA ARG A 157 -4.07 -2.83 13.84
C ARG A 157 -4.07 -1.36 13.42
N THR A 158 -4.33 -0.48 14.38
CA THR A 158 -4.15 0.97 14.25
C THR A 158 -3.45 1.46 15.51
N GLY A 159 -2.20 1.90 15.34
CA GLY A 159 -1.34 2.43 16.40
C GLY A 159 -1.07 3.91 16.25
N SER A 160 -0.99 4.42 15.01
CA SER A 160 -0.71 5.84 14.74
C SER A 160 -1.97 6.69 14.64
N GLU A 161 -1.83 7.97 14.99
CA GLU A 161 -2.90 8.96 14.78
C GLU A 161 -3.11 9.25 13.29
N ASN A 162 -2.04 9.22 12.49
CA ASN A 162 -2.11 9.34 11.05
C ASN A 162 -2.97 8.23 10.41
N ALA A 163 -2.78 6.96 10.79
CA ALA A 163 -3.62 5.88 10.27
C ALA A 163 -5.08 6.00 10.73
N ARG A 164 -5.30 6.36 12.00
CA ARG A 164 -6.64 6.62 12.55
C ARG A 164 -7.37 7.70 11.73
N TYR A 165 -6.68 8.79 11.39
CA TYR A 165 -7.21 9.86 10.55
C TYR A 165 -7.67 9.33 9.18
N TRP A 166 -6.83 8.59 8.47
CA TRP A 166 -7.16 8.09 7.13
C TRP A 166 -8.29 7.06 7.14
N HIS A 167 -8.34 6.18 8.14
CA HIS A 167 -9.48 5.28 8.35
C HIS A 167 -10.78 6.06 8.57
N GLN A 168 -10.75 7.10 9.39
CA GLN A 168 -11.90 7.96 9.62
C GLN A 168 -12.31 8.73 8.36
N HIS A 169 -11.34 9.19 7.57
CA HIS A 169 -11.56 9.90 6.31
C HIS A 169 -12.33 9.05 5.30
N VAL A 170 -11.92 7.79 5.10
CA VAL A 170 -12.66 6.84 4.24
C VAL A 170 -14.03 6.51 4.83
N ARG A 171 -14.11 6.30 6.15
CA ARG A 171 -15.39 6.00 6.82
C ARG A 171 -16.42 7.11 6.67
N ASN A 172 -16.01 8.37 6.71
CA ASN A 172 -16.90 9.54 6.60
C ASN A 172 -17.43 9.79 5.18
N ARG A 173 -16.92 9.06 4.19
CA ARG A 173 -17.32 9.14 2.77
C ARG A 173 -18.32 8.07 2.34
N ARG A 174 -18.71 7.19 3.28
CA ARG A 174 -19.75 6.18 3.09
C ARG A 174 -21.12 6.74 3.45
#